data_AF-A0A2J0QP27-F1
#
_entry.id   AF-A0A2J0QP27-F1
#
_cell.length_a   1.000
_cell.length_b   1.000
_cell.length_c   1.000
_cell.angle_alpha   90.00
_cell.angle_beta   90.00
_cell.angle_gamma   90.00
#
_symmetry.space_group_name_H-M   'P 1'
#
loop_
_entity.id
_entity.type
_entity.pdbx_description
1 polymer ?
#
loop_
_entity_poly.entity_id
_entity_poly.type
_entity_poly.pdbx_seq_one_letter_code
_entity_poly.pdbx_strand_id
1 'polypeptide(L)'
;MFNGLNVLRAQVASSGRGEFTLGNETVSIVFNETDGRFLSSGSSGGLLTELFLYGFNNGPEALRDRMLSMLSDSGEAQSQESIQDKISQCKFPVSSGNFQCPPESIQCPITLERPEEGVFVKNSDSSAVCCLFDFDAFSRLASEGSYHPLTREPITASMIISPDKCVYDPIKGNFIIKDS
;
A
#
# COMPACT_ATOMS: atom_id res chain seq x y z
N MET A 1 23.94 4.85 10.76
CA MET A 1 25.08 5.66 10.31
C MET A 1 24.55 6.80 9.44
N PHE A 2 24.13 7.92 10.04
CA PHE A 2 23.67 9.13 9.33
C PHE A 2 24.64 10.32 9.55
N ASN A 3 25.94 10.03 9.67
CA ASN A 3 26.95 11.05 10.00
C ASN A 3 27.21 12.04 8.86
N GLY A 4 26.89 11.68 7.61
CA GLY A 4 27.18 12.53 6.45
C GLY A 4 26.47 13.89 6.51
N LEU A 5 25.17 13.92 6.79
CA LEU A 5 24.42 15.18 6.81
C LEU A 5 24.87 16.11 7.94
N ASN A 6 25.19 15.56 9.10
CA ASN A 6 25.69 16.33 10.24
C ASN A 6 27.05 16.98 9.94
N VAL A 7 27.94 16.26 9.25
CA VAL A 7 29.23 16.80 8.80
C VAL A 7 29.02 17.92 7.80
N LEU A 8 28.14 17.73 6.81
CA LEU A 8 27.82 18.76 5.81
C LEU A 8 27.21 20.01 6.47
N ARG A 9 26.30 19.82 7.44
CA ARG A 9 25.70 20.92 8.22
C ARG A 9 26.76 21.73 8.95
N ALA A 10 27.69 21.06 9.64
CA ALA A 10 28.79 21.72 10.36
C ALA A 10 29.72 22.47 9.40
N GLN A 11 30.00 21.90 8.23
CA GLN A 11 30.83 22.54 7.21
C GLN A 11 30.15 23.82 6.69
N VAL A 12 28.87 23.78 6.32
CA VAL A 12 28.14 24.96 5.82
C VAL A 12 27.98 26.02 6.91
N ALA A 13 27.77 25.62 8.17
CA ALA A 13 27.70 26.56 9.28
C ALA A 13 29.04 27.30 9.50
N SER A 14 30.17 26.64 9.26
CA SER A 14 31.50 27.24 9.41
C SER A 14 31.96 28.05 8.20
N SER A 15 31.57 27.67 6.98
CA SER A 15 31.90 28.39 5.75
C SER A 15 30.88 29.48 5.37
N GLY A 16 29.72 29.50 6.03
CA GLY A 16 28.57 30.36 5.72
C GLY A 16 27.76 29.92 4.50
N ARG A 17 28.31 29.09 3.61
CA ARG A 17 27.64 28.59 2.39
C ARG A 17 28.15 27.23 1.93
N GLY A 18 27.32 26.49 1.21
CA GLY A 18 27.69 25.24 0.53
C GLY A 18 26.92 25.05 -0.77
N GLU A 19 27.55 24.42 -1.75
CA GLU A 19 26.92 24.02 -3.01
C GLU A 19 27.04 22.51 -3.18
N PHE A 20 25.93 21.87 -3.55
CA PHE A 20 25.81 20.44 -3.71
C PHE A 20 25.17 20.13 -5.07
N THR A 21 25.83 19.30 -5.86
CA THR A 21 25.31 18.90 -7.18
C THR A 21 24.92 17.43 -7.15
N LEU A 22 23.68 17.13 -7.52
CA LEU A 22 23.16 15.78 -7.68
C LEU A 22 22.53 15.64 -9.07
N GLY A 23 23.18 14.89 -9.95
CA GLY A 23 22.81 14.82 -11.36
C GLY A 23 22.94 16.19 -12.03
N ASN A 24 21.81 16.72 -12.52
CA ASN A 24 21.76 18.02 -13.20
C ASN A 24 21.23 19.15 -12.30
N GLU A 25 20.93 18.87 -11.03
CA GLU A 25 20.44 19.86 -10.08
C GLU A 25 21.56 20.28 -9.12
N THR A 26 21.75 21.59 -8.98
CA THR A 26 22.66 22.19 -8.00
C THR A 26 21.84 22.89 -6.92
N VAL A 27 22.15 22.57 -5.67
CA VAL A 27 21.52 23.13 -4.48
C VAL A 27 22.55 23.98 -3.75
N SER A 28 22.27 25.28 -3.64
CA SER A 28 23.11 26.22 -2.90
C SER A 28 22.42 26.57 -1.57
N ILE A 29 23.11 26.32 -0.46
CA ILE A 29 22.62 26.52 0.92
C ILE A 29 23.49 27.56 1.61
N VAL A 30 22.87 28.50 2.30
CA VAL A 30 23.52 29.53 3.11
C VAL A 30 23.06 29.39 4.55
N PHE A 31 23.99 29.59 5.48
CA PHE A 31 23.68 29.65 6.91
C PHE A 31 23.40 31.10 7.31
N ASN A 32 22.21 31.34 7.86
CA ASN A 32 21.84 32.62 8.46
C ASN A 32 22.14 32.56 9.96
N GLU A 33 23.20 33.25 10.37
CA GLU A 33 23.63 33.33 11.78
C GLU A 33 22.61 34.01 12.69
N THR A 34 21.80 34.94 12.16
CA THR A 34 20.79 35.69 12.91
C THR A 34 19.72 34.76 13.47
N ASP A 35 19.25 33.83 12.65
CA ASP A 35 18.14 32.92 12.97
C ASP A 35 18.61 31.50 13.29
N GLY A 36 19.92 31.22 13.13
CA GLY A 36 20.50 29.88 13.31
C GLY A 36 19.97 28.85 12.30
N ARG A 37 19.54 29.30 11.12
CA ARG A 37 18.84 28.47 10.11
C ARG A 37 19.56 28.43 8.79
N PHE A 38 19.34 27.34 8.05
CA PHE A 38 19.82 27.17 6.69
C PHE A 38 18.75 27.59 5.70
N LEU A 39 19.15 28.38 4.71
CA LEU A 39 18.32 28.96 3.66
C LEU A 39 18.87 28.55 2.30
N SER A 40 18.03 28.51 1.26
CA SER A 40 18.52 28.35 -0.11
C SER A 40 18.99 29.68 -0.66
N SER A 41 20.06 29.65 -1.45
CA SER A 41 20.58 30.81 -2.17
C SER A 41 20.53 30.53 -3.68
N GLY A 42 19.35 30.64 -4.30
CA GLY A 42 19.19 30.34 -5.73
C GLY A 42 17.73 30.16 -6.15
N SER A 43 17.50 30.03 -7.46
CA SER A 43 16.18 30.02 -8.09
C SER A 43 15.52 28.64 -8.25
N SER A 44 16.12 27.56 -7.78
CA SER A 44 15.54 26.22 -7.90
C SER A 44 14.81 25.84 -6.61
N GLY A 45 13.56 26.27 -6.48
CA GLY A 45 12.58 25.74 -5.51
C GLY A 45 12.15 24.30 -5.83
N GLY A 46 13.09 23.46 -6.26
CA GLY A 46 12.88 22.06 -6.60
C GLY A 46 12.85 21.17 -5.36
N LEU A 47 12.34 19.95 -5.53
CA LEU A 47 12.19 18.97 -4.47
C LEU A 47 13.51 18.67 -3.75
N LEU A 48 14.65 18.63 -4.47
CA LEU A 48 15.95 18.39 -3.84
C LEU A 48 16.34 19.54 -2.90
N THR A 49 16.14 20.79 -3.31
CA THR A 49 16.38 21.95 -2.45
C THR A 49 15.51 21.90 -1.19
N GLU A 50 14.22 21.57 -1.31
CA GLU A 50 13.33 21.44 -0.16
C GLU A 50 13.79 20.35 0.82
N LEU A 51 14.18 19.18 0.31
CA LEU A 51 14.66 18.07 1.14
C LEU A 51 15.96 18.43 1.86
N PHE A 52 16.91 19.04 1.14
CA PHE A 52 18.16 19.49 1.73
C PHE A 52 17.90 20.51 2.85
N LEU A 53 17.06 21.53 2.61
CA LEU A 53 16.70 22.51 3.64
C LEU A 53 16.00 21.86 4.83
N TYR A 54 15.09 20.92 4.58
CA TYR A 54 14.39 20.20 5.64
C TYR A 54 15.38 19.41 6.51
N GLY A 55 16.31 18.68 5.91
CA GLY A 55 17.33 17.94 6.64
C GLY A 55 18.35 18.83 7.35
N PHE A 56 18.78 19.92 6.72
CA PHE A 56 19.72 20.85 7.35
C PHE A 56 19.12 21.54 8.57
N ASN A 57 17.83 21.84 8.58
CA ASN A 57 17.18 22.48 9.72
C ASN A 57 16.70 21.49 10.78
N ASN A 58 16.16 20.33 10.37
CA ASN A 58 15.50 19.38 11.28
C ASN A 58 16.31 18.11 11.59
N GLY A 59 17.45 17.90 10.93
CA GLY A 59 18.33 16.76 11.15
C GLY A 59 18.08 15.56 10.21
N PRO A 60 18.98 14.57 10.23
CA PRO A 60 18.93 13.43 9.30
C PRO A 60 17.76 12.47 9.58
N GLU A 61 17.33 12.32 10.84
CA GLU A 61 16.17 11.50 11.19
C GLU A 61 14.89 12.10 10.61
N ALA A 62 14.69 13.41 10.78
CA ALA A 62 13.55 14.11 10.20
C ALA A 62 13.57 14.02 8.67
N LEU A 63 14.73 14.22 8.05
CA LEU A 63 14.89 14.06 6.60
C LEU A 63 14.51 12.66 6.13
N ARG A 64 15.00 11.62 6.82
CA ARG A 64 14.66 10.24 6.53
C ARG A 64 13.15 10.03 6.60
N ASP A 65 12.51 10.49 7.67
CA ASP A 65 11.08 10.30 7.87
C ASP A 65 10.25 11.05 6.81
N ARG A 66 10.71 12.24 6.38
CA ARG A 66 10.10 12.98 5.26
C ARG A 66 10.27 12.26 3.92
N MET A 67 11.47 11.75 3.63
CA MET A 67 11.72 10.93 2.42
C MET A 67 10.87 9.67 2.42
N LEU A 68 10.79 8.97 3.55
CA LEU A 68 9.91 7.81 3.71
C LEU A 68 8.45 8.18 3.53
N SER A 69 7.98 9.31 4.07
CA SER A 69 6.61 9.80 3.87
C SER A 69 6.30 10.09 2.40
N MET A 70 7.22 10.69 1.65
CA MET A 70 7.02 10.92 0.22
C MET A 70 7.05 9.65 -0.61
N LEU A 71 7.83 8.65 -0.18
CA LEU A 71 7.76 7.30 -0.74
C LEU A 71 6.46 6.57 -0.33
N SER A 72 5.87 6.93 0.80
CA SER A 72 4.63 6.34 1.32
C SER A 72 3.38 6.92 0.65
N ASP A 73 3.42 8.18 0.19
CA ASP A 73 2.40 8.74 -0.71
C ASP A 73 2.44 8.10 -2.12
N SER A 74 3.45 7.28 -2.40
CA SER A 74 3.50 6.34 -3.51
C SER A 74 3.43 4.88 -3.02
N GLY A 75 2.36 4.53 -2.31
CA GLY A 75 2.01 3.14 -2.01
C GLY A 75 2.84 2.51 -0.89
N GLU A 76 2.15 2.04 0.13
CA GLU A 76 2.70 1.34 1.29
C GLU A 76 3.63 0.17 0.89
N ALA A 77 4.94 0.33 1.06
CA ALA A 77 5.91 -0.76 0.95
C ALA A 77 5.95 -1.60 2.24
N GLN A 78 4.81 -2.17 2.65
CA GLN A 78 4.76 -3.37 3.49
C GLN A 78 4.67 -4.58 2.58
N SER A 79 5.73 -4.92 1.81
CA SER A 79 5.75 -6.09 0.91
C SER A 79 4.35 -6.47 0.41
N GLN A 80 3.66 -5.54 -0.28
CA GLN A 80 2.27 -5.76 -0.64
C GLN A 80 2.26 -6.98 -1.55
N GLU A 81 1.85 -8.11 -0.99
CA GLU A 81 1.59 -9.31 -1.76
C GLU A 81 0.69 -8.90 -2.91
N SER A 82 1.15 -9.14 -4.14
CA SER A 82 0.38 -8.77 -5.31
C SER A 82 -1.02 -9.36 -5.17
N ILE A 83 -2.05 -8.57 -5.45
CA ILE A 83 -3.44 -9.03 -5.42
C ILE A 83 -3.57 -10.32 -6.26
N GLN A 84 -2.84 -10.40 -7.37
CA GLN A 84 -2.82 -11.58 -8.25
C GLN A 84 -2.14 -12.80 -7.60
N ASP A 85 -1.04 -12.59 -6.87
CA ASP A 85 -0.36 -13.66 -6.12
C ASP A 85 -1.29 -14.18 -5.02
N LYS A 86 -1.98 -13.27 -4.33
CA LYS A 86 -2.92 -13.62 -3.27
C LYS A 86 -4.13 -14.40 -3.79
N ILE A 87 -4.73 -13.96 -4.89
CA ILE A 87 -5.81 -14.69 -5.57
C ILE A 87 -5.34 -16.09 -5.96
N SER A 88 -4.14 -16.20 -6.53
CA SER A 88 -3.56 -17.49 -6.95
C SER A 88 -3.31 -18.43 -5.78
N GLN A 89 -2.85 -17.91 -4.63
CA GLN A 89 -2.60 -18.69 -3.42
C GLN A 89 -3.89 -19.11 -2.69
N CYS A 90 -4.93 -18.27 -2.73
CA CYS A 90 -6.21 -18.52 -2.06
C CYS A 90 -7.22 -19.28 -2.93
N LYS A 91 -6.86 -19.60 -4.18
CA LYS A 91 -7.64 -20.43 -5.09
C LYS A 91 -7.88 -21.83 -4.51
N PHE A 92 -9.09 -22.35 -4.68
CA PHE A 92 -9.42 -23.71 -4.29
C PHE A 92 -10.51 -24.33 -5.18
N PRO A 93 -10.56 -25.67 -5.31
CA PRO A 93 -11.62 -26.33 -6.05
C PRO A 93 -12.95 -26.26 -5.30
N VAL A 94 -13.99 -25.79 -5.99
CA VAL A 94 -15.36 -25.75 -5.47
C VAL A 94 -16.04 -27.04 -5.91
N SER A 95 -16.21 -27.98 -4.98
CA SER A 95 -16.90 -29.25 -5.20
C SER A 95 -18.23 -29.28 -4.45
N SER A 96 -19.25 -29.93 -5.03
CA SER A 96 -20.60 -30.03 -4.45
C SER A 96 -20.66 -30.69 -3.06
N GLY A 97 -19.60 -31.37 -2.63
CA GLY A 97 -19.49 -32.01 -1.31
C GLY A 97 -18.65 -31.24 -0.28
N ASN A 98 -17.98 -30.15 -0.68
CA ASN A 98 -17.07 -29.41 0.22
C ASN A 98 -17.79 -28.39 1.10
N PHE A 99 -19.04 -28.05 0.76
CA PHE A 99 -19.81 -27.04 1.45
C PHE A 99 -21.13 -27.59 1.97
N GLN A 100 -21.35 -27.46 3.29
CA GLN A 100 -22.64 -27.72 3.92
C GLN A 100 -23.53 -26.47 3.83
N CYS A 101 -23.82 -26.02 2.62
CA CYS A 101 -24.65 -24.83 2.38
C CYS A 101 -25.60 -25.02 1.18
N PRO A 102 -26.63 -24.19 1.04
CA PRO A 102 -27.51 -24.21 -0.12
C PRO A 102 -26.76 -23.92 -1.43
N PRO A 103 -27.21 -24.48 -2.59
CA PRO A 103 -26.57 -24.26 -3.89
C PRO A 103 -26.45 -22.79 -4.30
N GLU A 104 -27.45 -21.97 -3.95
CA GLU A 104 -27.46 -20.53 -4.22
C GLU A 104 -26.34 -19.78 -3.46
N SER A 105 -25.87 -20.31 -2.33
CA SER A 105 -24.80 -19.68 -1.54
C SER A 105 -23.42 -19.81 -2.21
N ILE A 106 -23.24 -20.78 -3.12
CA ILE A 106 -21.98 -21.02 -3.83
C ILE A 106 -22.02 -20.54 -5.29
N GLN A 107 -22.98 -19.69 -5.65
CA GLN A 107 -23.05 -19.07 -6.96
C GLN A 107 -22.16 -17.82 -7.00
N CYS A 108 -21.30 -17.73 -8.00
CA CYS A 108 -20.47 -16.55 -8.20
C CYS A 108 -21.33 -15.36 -8.64
N PRO A 109 -21.25 -14.19 -7.98
CA PRO A 109 -22.03 -13.01 -8.37
C PRO A 109 -21.67 -12.42 -9.73
N ILE A 110 -20.49 -12.73 -10.27
CA ILE A 110 -20.03 -12.22 -11.58
C ILE A 110 -20.53 -13.11 -12.72
N THR A 111 -20.31 -14.42 -12.62
CA THR A 111 -20.65 -15.38 -13.69
C THR A 111 -22.09 -15.88 -13.58
N LEU A 112 -22.72 -15.71 -12.42
CA LEU A 112 -24.04 -16.27 -12.08
C LEU A 112 -24.08 -17.80 -12.18
N GLU A 113 -22.94 -18.46 -12.02
CA GLU A 113 -22.80 -19.90 -12.03
C GLU A 113 -21.96 -20.36 -10.83
N ARG A 114 -22.05 -21.65 -10.51
CA ARG A 114 -21.16 -22.26 -9.52
C ARG A 114 -19.77 -22.43 -10.16
N PRO A 115 -18.72 -21.79 -9.64
CA PRO A 115 -17.38 -21.92 -10.22
C PRO A 115 -16.82 -23.32 -10.03
N GLU A 116 -15.88 -23.72 -10.90
CA GLU A 116 -15.06 -24.92 -10.70
C GLU A 116 -13.89 -24.64 -9.73
N GLU A 117 -13.20 -23.51 -9.93
CA GLU A 117 -12.21 -22.97 -9.02
C GLU A 117 -12.69 -21.63 -8.45
N GLY A 118 -12.68 -21.51 -7.13
CA GLY A 118 -13.20 -20.36 -6.42
C GLY A 118 -12.14 -19.62 -5.60
N VAL A 119 -12.45 -18.37 -5.28
CA VAL A 119 -11.74 -17.55 -4.30
C VAL A 119 -12.74 -16.89 -3.36
N PHE A 120 -12.44 -16.89 -2.06
CA PHE A 120 -13.23 -16.15 -1.09
C PHE A 120 -12.70 -14.73 -0.93
N VAL A 121 -13.62 -13.78 -0.98
CA VAL A 121 -13.31 -12.34 -0.90
C VAL A 121 -14.26 -11.68 0.09
N LYS A 122 -13.73 -10.91 1.03
CA LYS A 122 -14.50 -10.09 1.97
C LYS A 122 -15.25 -9.01 1.21
N ASN A 123 -16.44 -8.64 1.67
CA ASN A 123 -17.21 -7.55 1.04
C ASN A 123 -16.50 -6.18 1.16
N SER A 124 -15.71 -6.00 2.21
CA SER A 124 -14.83 -4.85 2.48
C SER A 124 -13.68 -5.30 3.37
N ASP A 125 -12.65 -4.46 3.53
CA ASP A 125 -11.51 -4.75 4.43
C ASP A 125 -11.94 -4.95 5.89
N SER A 126 -13.04 -4.34 6.32
CA SER A 126 -13.59 -4.47 7.68
C SER A 126 -14.75 -5.48 7.78
N SER A 127 -15.23 -6.02 6.66
CA SER A 127 -16.38 -6.92 6.64
C SER A 127 -16.06 -8.27 7.26
N ALA A 128 -16.91 -8.74 8.17
CA ALA A 128 -16.90 -10.13 8.63
C ALA A 128 -17.59 -11.09 7.65
N VAL A 129 -18.20 -10.58 6.58
CA VAL A 129 -18.85 -11.36 5.52
C VAL A 129 -17.92 -11.47 4.32
N CYS A 130 -17.81 -12.68 3.78
CA CYS A 130 -17.09 -13.03 2.57
C CYS A 130 -18.04 -13.64 1.53
N CYS A 131 -17.69 -13.53 0.25
CA CYS A 131 -18.42 -14.09 -0.87
C CYS A 131 -17.51 -14.97 -1.72
N LEU A 132 -18.09 -16.00 -2.33
CA LEU A 132 -17.41 -16.86 -3.29
C LEU A 132 -17.45 -16.21 -4.67
N PHE A 133 -16.28 -16.08 -5.29
CA PHE A 133 -16.17 -15.67 -6.68
C PHE A 133 -15.48 -16.76 -7.50
N ASP A 134 -15.80 -16.78 -8.79
CA ASP A 134 -15.06 -17.52 -9.80
C ASP A 134 -13.65 -16.96 -9.93
N PHE A 135 -12.66 -17.84 -9.92
CA PHE A 135 -11.25 -17.47 -9.94
C PHE A 135 -10.89 -16.61 -11.16
N ASP A 136 -11.24 -17.05 -12.37
CA ASP A 136 -10.86 -16.36 -13.61
C ASP A 136 -11.58 -15.02 -13.73
N ALA A 137 -12.88 -15.00 -13.38
CA ALA A 137 -13.68 -13.78 -13.42
C ALA A 137 -13.18 -12.72 -12.43
N PHE A 138 -12.86 -13.11 -11.20
CA PHE A 138 -12.36 -12.19 -10.18
C PHE A 138 -10.92 -11.76 -10.44
N SER A 139 -10.07 -12.68 -10.89
CA SER A 139 -8.68 -12.39 -11.27
C SER A 139 -8.60 -11.33 -12.37
N ARG A 140 -9.42 -11.47 -13.43
CA ARG A 140 -9.54 -10.46 -14.49
C ARG A 140 -10.02 -9.11 -13.95
N LEU A 141 -11.05 -9.12 -13.11
CA LEU A 141 -11.58 -7.89 -12.53
C LEU A 141 -10.53 -7.16 -11.67
N ALA A 142 -9.76 -7.91 -10.88
CA ALA A 142 -8.69 -7.37 -10.06
C ALA A 142 -7.50 -6.85 -10.89
N SER A 143 -7.15 -7.49 -12.00
CA SER A 143 -6.04 -7.05 -12.87
C SER A 143 -6.36 -5.77 -13.64
N GLU A 144 -7.64 -5.51 -13.91
CA GLU A 144 -8.13 -4.27 -14.52
C GLU A 144 -8.16 -3.09 -13.53
N GLY A 145 -7.82 -3.29 -12.25
CA GLY A 145 -7.89 -2.25 -11.22
C GLY A 145 -9.32 -1.83 -10.88
N SER A 146 -10.29 -2.73 -11.08
CA SER A 146 -11.70 -2.46 -10.82
C SER A 146 -12.07 -2.50 -9.33
N TYR A 147 -13.31 -2.12 -9.03
CA TYR A 147 -13.89 -2.11 -7.70
C TYR A 147 -14.63 -3.42 -7.38
N HIS A 148 -14.77 -3.74 -6.09
CA HIS A 148 -15.47 -4.91 -5.60
C HIS A 148 -16.91 -4.99 -6.17
N PRO A 149 -17.35 -6.13 -6.74
CA PRO A 149 -18.62 -6.22 -7.49
C PRO A 149 -19.86 -5.86 -6.68
N LEU A 150 -19.85 -6.13 -5.37
CA LEU A 150 -21.02 -5.95 -4.49
C LEU A 150 -21.03 -4.59 -3.79
N THR A 151 -19.87 -4.09 -3.37
CA THR A 151 -19.74 -2.93 -2.48
C THR A 151 -19.16 -1.70 -3.15
N ARG A 152 -18.56 -1.87 -4.35
CA ARG A 152 -17.85 -0.81 -5.09
C ARG A 152 -16.66 -0.22 -4.33
N GLU A 153 -16.14 -0.91 -3.32
CA GLU A 153 -14.89 -0.53 -2.66
C GLU A 153 -13.66 -0.95 -3.47
N PRO A 154 -12.51 -0.25 -3.35
CA PRO A 154 -11.26 -0.69 -3.96
C PRO A 154 -10.90 -2.11 -3.51
N ILE A 155 -10.50 -2.96 -4.44
CA ILE A 155 -10.08 -4.32 -4.11
C ILE A 155 -8.66 -4.27 -3.54
N THR A 156 -8.49 -4.83 -2.35
CA THR A 156 -7.18 -4.96 -1.70
C THR A 156 -6.82 -6.44 -1.50
N ALA A 157 -5.53 -6.72 -1.32
CA ALA A 157 -5.05 -8.07 -1.02
C ALA A 157 -5.63 -8.61 0.31
N SER A 158 -5.96 -7.72 1.25
CA SER A 158 -6.52 -8.05 2.56
C SER A 158 -7.96 -8.57 2.48
N MET A 159 -8.68 -8.21 1.43
CA MET A 159 -10.02 -8.74 1.16
C MET A 159 -9.97 -10.21 0.72
N ILE A 160 -8.87 -10.69 0.14
CA ILE A 160 -8.74 -12.06 -0.35
C ILE A 160 -8.24 -12.97 0.77
N ILE A 161 -9.02 -14.00 1.08
CA ILE A 161 -8.82 -14.82 2.27
C ILE A 161 -8.66 -16.29 1.92
N SER A 162 -7.88 -17.00 2.73
CA SER A 162 -7.72 -18.44 2.63
C SER A 162 -9.07 -19.16 2.86
N PRO A 163 -9.35 -20.25 2.13
CA PRO A 163 -10.66 -20.91 2.16
C PRO A 163 -11.05 -21.47 3.52
N ASP A 164 -10.07 -21.84 4.35
CA ASP A 164 -10.26 -22.32 5.72
C ASP A 164 -10.75 -21.23 6.69
N LYS A 165 -10.65 -19.95 6.31
CA LYS A 165 -11.03 -18.81 7.13
C LYS A 165 -12.44 -18.29 6.86
N CYS A 166 -13.10 -18.75 5.79
CA CYS A 166 -14.43 -18.31 5.38
C CYS A 166 -15.40 -19.48 5.48
N VAL A 167 -16.32 -19.44 6.45
CA VAL A 167 -17.23 -20.56 6.78
C VAL A 167 -18.68 -20.14 6.60
N TYR A 168 -19.51 -21.06 6.15
CA TYR A 168 -20.95 -20.79 6.02
C TYR A 168 -21.61 -20.75 7.40
N ASP A 169 -22.26 -19.65 7.73
CA ASP A 169 -23.11 -19.52 8.92
C ASP A 169 -24.57 -19.75 8.53
N PRO A 170 -25.18 -20.90 8.90
CA PRO A 170 -26.56 -21.21 8.54
C PRO A 170 -27.59 -20.33 9.25
N ILE A 171 -27.23 -19.67 10.35
CA ILE A 171 -28.12 -18.73 11.05
C ILE A 171 -28.17 -17.41 10.29
N LYS A 172 -27.02 -16.94 9.78
CA LYS A 172 -26.92 -15.70 8.99
C LYS A 172 -27.19 -15.89 7.49
N GLY A 173 -27.20 -17.14 7.01
CA GLY A 173 -27.38 -17.48 5.61
C GLY A 173 -26.26 -17.00 4.70
N ASN A 174 -25.07 -16.74 5.24
CA ASN A 174 -23.94 -16.14 4.52
C ASN A 174 -22.61 -16.75 4.96
N PHE A 175 -21.58 -16.61 4.13
CA PHE A 175 -20.23 -16.94 4.55
C PHE A 175 -19.63 -15.83 5.41
N ILE A 176 -19.01 -16.22 6.52
CA ILE A 176 -18.40 -15.31 7.47
C ILE A 176 -16.96 -15.70 7.78
N ILE A 177 -16.17 -14.72 8.19
CA ILE A 177 -14.82 -14.95 8.69
C ILE A 177 -14.90 -15.68 10.02
N LYS A 178 -14.16 -16.79 10.13
CA LYS A 178 -14.01 -17.51 11.39
C LYS A 178 -13.19 -16.65 12.35
N ASP A 179 -13.75 -16.32 13.49
CA ASP A 179 -13.00 -15.74 14.60
C ASP A 179 -11.90 -16.75 15.00
N SER A 180 -10.64 -16.28 15.05
CA SER A 180 -9.46 -17.12 15.36
C SER A 180 -9.48 -17.66 16.78
#